data_AF-A0AAF0XJR6-F1
#
_entry.id   AF-A0AAF0XJR6-F1
#
_cell.length_a   1.000
_cell.length_b   1.000
_cell.length_c   1.000
_cell.angle_alpha   90.00
_cell.angle_beta   90.00
_cell.angle_gamma   90.00
#
_symmetry.space_group_name_H-M   'P 1'
#
loop_
_entity.id
_entity.type
_entity.pdbx_description
1 polymer ?
#
loop_
_entity_poly.entity_id
_entity_poly.type
_entity_poly.pdbx_seq_one_letter_code
_entity_poly.pdbx_strand_id
1 'polypeptide(L)'
;MLLVFQSSWFPWNPILTTKLVKQKHYTFHSHVNLKAPWIYRNKLIVGCSGGVEGSPQMAPADDKEIIVGVDVQNKYTCENLLENEREGDTMIADFEDVIEQSVPPLVSALKASAEQNAARFHFPGHNEGRGAPSSLVQLIGLRPFQHDLPELPELDNLFSPEGVILEAQREASTLFGASETWFLVGGSTCGVQAAIMATCSPGDILILPRNSHASAISAMVLSGAVPKYIIPHYDFSWDIAGGTSVAQVDKAIKELETEGRKAAAVFVTSPTYHGICSSLNEISILCHSRNIPLIVDEAHGAHFGFHSELPSSSLSQGADLVVQSTHKVLCSLTQSSMLHMSGDIVDRERICRCLQTLQSSSPSYLLLSSLDAARAQISDNQHTIFNQAVKLACEARRLIQKIPGISVLDLQVFSSFPAIDPLRITVGVWELGISGFEADDTLDKEYGIVSELAGMQSITFVITLGTCREHIQRLVLGLKHLSEIYYPYQGSRKEERLDGSQQLTCSFKDIKIRLSPREAFFARKRTVSFTKSIGEICGELICPYPPGIPVMIPGEIITENALDYLLQVRNKGGVISGAADPLLASIVICDGK
;
A
#
# COMPACT_ATOMS: atom_id res chain seq x y z
N MET A 1 16.21 50.59 -23.56
CA MET A 1 15.04 50.13 -24.33
C MET A 1 14.45 48.98 -23.55
N LEU A 2 13.55 49.33 -22.62
CA LEU A 2 12.87 48.45 -21.67
C LEU A 2 11.40 48.45 -22.09
N LEU A 3 10.78 47.28 -22.22
CA LEU A 3 9.33 47.17 -22.38
C LEU A 3 8.75 46.28 -21.27
N VAL A 4 7.79 46.90 -20.62
CA VAL A 4 6.99 46.54 -19.45
C VAL A 4 5.87 45.58 -19.86
N PHE A 5 5.54 44.62 -19.00
CA PHE A 5 4.21 44.01 -18.97
C PHE A 5 3.51 44.32 -17.64
N GLN A 6 2.26 44.78 -17.78
CA GLN A 6 1.37 45.26 -16.73
C GLN A 6 0.79 44.12 -15.88
N SER A 7 0.76 44.31 -14.57
CA SER A 7 -0.12 43.60 -13.64
C SER A 7 -1.17 44.57 -13.09
N SER A 8 -2.45 44.30 -13.36
CA SER A 8 -3.60 45.08 -12.88
C SER A 8 -3.90 44.79 -11.41
N TRP A 9 -3.74 45.81 -10.57
CA TRP A 9 -4.25 45.90 -9.20
C TRP A 9 -5.54 46.73 -9.18
N PHE A 10 -6.57 46.28 -8.48
CA PHE A 10 -7.74 47.10 -8.12
C PHE A 10 -7.68 47.47 -6.62
N PRO A 11 -7.99 48.73 -6.24
CA PRO A 11 -7.80 49.21 -4.88
C PRO A 11 -9.01 48.97 -3.97
N TRP A 12 -8.72 48.76 -2.69
CA TRP A 12 -9.65 48.80 -1.57
C TRP A 12 -10.10 50.23 -1.27
N ASN A 13 -11.39 50.41 -0.94
CA ASN A 13 -11.86 51.59 -0.20
C ASN A 13 -13.03 51.20 0.73
N PRO A 14 -13.05 51.62 2.01
CA PRO A 14 -14.01 51.15 3.00
C PRO A 14 -15.19 52.13 3.16
N ILE A 15 -16.42 51.62 3.27
CA ILE A 15 -17.56 52.41 3.78
C ILE A 15 -18.39 51.54 4.73
N LEU A 16 -18.45 52.00 5.99
CA LEU A 16 -19.38 51.58 7.03
C LEU A 16 -20.84 51.78 6.60
N THR A 17 -21.72 50.82 6.86
CA THR A 17 -23.10 51.10 7.24
C THR A 17 -23.71 49.96 8.06
N THR A 18 -24.11 50.31 9.27
CA THR A 18 -24.90 49.53 10.22
C THR A 18 -26.30 49.26 9.69
N LYS A 19 -26.82 48.04 9.83
CA LYS A 19 -28.27 47.78 9.92
C LYS A 19 -28.59 46.48 10.66
N LEU A 20 -29.36 46.65 11.73
CA LEU A 20 -30.02 45.61 12.52
C LEU A 20 -30.94 44.73 11.65
N VAL A 21 -30.92 43.42 11.85
CA VAL A 21 -32.04 42.53 11.51
C VAL A 21 -32.28 41.53 12.64
N LYS A 22 -33.56 41.48 13.06
CA LYS A 22 -34.16 40.66 14.11
C LYS A 22 -34.03 39.15 13.82
N GLN A 23 -33.63 38.37 14.83
CA GLN A 23 -33.79 36.91 14.85
C GLN A 23 -35.27 36.55 15.10
N LYS A 24 -35.84 35.72 14.23
CA LYS A 24 -37.08 34.97 14.48
C LYS A 24 -36.71 33.52 14.77
N HIS A 25 -37.18 33.01 15.92
CA HIS A 25 -37.18 31.59 16.24
C HIS A 25 -38.16 30.83 15.34
N TYR A 26 -37.71 29.71 14.78
CA TYR A 26 -38.57 28.65 14.25
C TYR A 26 -38.17 27.34 14.93
N THR A 27 -39.13 26.77 15.65
CA THR A 27 -39.12 25.41 16.20
C THR A 27 -39.55 24.45 15.10
N PHE A 28 -38.76 23.40 14.85
CA PHE A 28 -39.18 22.23 14.07
C PHE A 28 -39.06 20.98 14.93
N HIS A 29 -40.17 20.26 15.07
CA HIS A 29 -40.21 18.88 15.54
C HIS A 29 -39.89 17.95 14.37
N SER A 30 -38.98 16.99 14.59
CA SER A 30 -38.89 15.79 13.76
C SER A 30 -38.44 14.60 14.61
N HIS A 31 -39.30 13.58 14.65
CA HIS A 31 -38.99 12.24 15.13
C HIS A 31 -37.76 11.68 14.41
N VAL A 32 -36.81 11.14 15.16
CA VAL A 32 -35.69 10.36 14.64
C VAL A 32 -35.79 8.95 15.21
N ASN A 33 -36.06 7.98 14.34
CA ASN A 33 -35.90 6.55 14.57
C ASN A 33 -34.42 6.22 14.28
N LEU A 34 -33.64 5.87 15.30
CA LEU A 34 -32.23 5.50 15.19
C LEU A 34 -32.09 3.97 15.13
N LYS A 35 -31.73 3.44 13.96
CA LYS A 35 -31.01 2.16 13.82
C LYS A 35 -30.03 2.24 12.64
N ALA A 36 -28.78 2.59 12.93
CA ALA A 36 -27.58 2.24 12.16
C ALA A 36 -26.34 2.50 13.03
N PRO A 37 -25.34 1.61 13.10
CA PRO A 37 -24.22 1.74 14.02
C PRO A 37 -23.10 2.60 13.42
N TRP A 38 -22.70 3.64 14.16
CA TRP A 38 -21.48 4.40 13.93
C TRP A 38 -20.41 3.99 14.92
N ILE A 39 -19.22 3.73 14.36
CA ILE A 39 -17.95 3.45 15.02
C ILE A 39 -17.43 4.74 15.66
N TYR A 40 -17.11 4.72 16.96
CA TYR A 40 -16.02 5.53 17.53
C TYR A 40 -15.40 4.83 18.75
N ARG A 41 -14.08 4.66 18.66
CA ARG A 41 -13.16 4.23 19.74
C ARG A 41 -13.09 5.30 20.85
N ASN A 42 -12.88 4.80 22.06
CA ASN A 42 -12.42 5.47 23.29
C ASN A 42 -13.23 6.67 23.81
N LYS A 43 -14.07 6.42 24.82
CA LYS A 43 -14.46 7.43 25.82
C LYS A 43 -13.79 7.12 27.16
N LEU A 44 -12.82 7.96 27.51
CA LEU A 44 -12.55 8.32 28.90
C LEU A 44 -13.78 9.04 29.45
N ILE A 45 -14.29 8.56 30.57
CA ILE A 45 -15.40 9.17 31.31
C ILE A 45 -14.81 10.24 32.22
N VAL A 46 -15.11 11.51 31.94
CA VAL A 46 -15.06 12.59 32.94
C VAL A 46 -16.41 13.28 32.89
N GLY A 47 -17.23 13.01 33.90
CA GLY A 47 -18.51 13.68 34.09
C GLY A 47 -18.32 15.04 34.76
N CYS A 48 -18.84 16.09 34.15
CA CYS A 48 -19.10 17.36 34.83
C CYS A 48 -20.61 17.49 35.06
N SER A 49 -21.03 17.47 36.32
CA SER A 49 -22.34 18.00 36.75
C SER A 49 -22.24 19.50 37.00
N GLY A 50 -23.24 20.23 36.49
CA GLY A 50 -23.24 21.68 36.32
C GLY A 50 -23.28 22.54 37.57
N GLY A 51 -23.02 23.83 37.36
CA GLY A 51 -23.26 24.90 38.32
C GLY A 51 -24.21 25.94 37.74
N VAL A 52 -25.14 26.42 38.57
CA VAL A 52 -25.83 27.71 38.41
C VAL A 52 -26.01 28.34 39.80
N GLU A 53 -25.51 29.58 39.89
CA GLU A 53 -25.87 30.73 40.77
C GLU A 53 -25.57 30.75 42.29
N GLY A 54 -24.94 31.87 42.71
CA GLY A 54 -25.10 32.48 44.03
C GLY A 54 -23.82 32.90 44.77
N SER A 55 -23.43 34.17 44.67
CA SER A 55 -22.50 34.89 45.58
C SER A 55 -23.18 35.27 46.92
N PRO A 56 -22.54 35.78 48.02
CA PRO A 56 -21.13 36.16 48.27
C PRO A 56 -20.55 35.79 49.70
N GLN A 57 -19.30 36.22 49.96
CA GLN A 57 -18.65 36.58 51.27
C GLN A 57 -17.77 35.58 52.10
N MET A 58 -16.56 36.09 52.41
CA MET A 58 -15.70 35.98 53.63
C MET A 58 -14.80 34.75 53.92
N ALA A 59 -13.48 35.02 53.79
CA ALA A 59 -12.36 34.79 54.75
C ALA A 59 -11.92 33.37 55.21
N PRO A 60 -10.64 33.18 55.61
CA PRO A 60 -9.88 31.91 55.47
C PRO A 60 -9.65 31.14 56.78
N ALA A 61 -9.36 29.83 56.70
CA ALA A 61 -8.70 29.05 57.78
C ALA A 61 -8.15 27.68 57.31
N ASP A 62 -6.84 27.53 57.46
CA ASP A 62 -6.00 26.43 57.98
C ASP A 62 -6.44 24.94 57.98
N ASP A 63 -5.45 24.12 57.58
CA ASP A 63 -4.96 22.88 58.21
C ASP A 63 -5.83 21.60 58.33
N LYS A 64 -5.47 20.57 57.55
CA LYS A 64 -4.85 19.29 58.01
C LYS A 64 -5.09 18.15 57.04
N GLU A 65 -4.00 17.59 56.51
CA GLU A 65 -3.96 16.26 55.92
C GLU A 65 -4.15 15.19 57.01
N ILE A 66 -5.10 14.28 56.76
CA ILE A 66 -5.25 13.02 57.50
C ILE A 66 -5.02 11.89 56.52
N ILE A 67 -3.98 11.11 56.80
CA ILE A 67 -3.68 9.82 56.18
C ILE A 67 -4.58 8.76 56.83
N VAL A 68 -5.31 7.99 56.01
CA VAL A 68 -5.74 6.62 56.35
C VAL A 68 -5.54 5.76 55.10
N GLY A 69 -4.72 4.72 55.22
CA GLY A 69 -4.36 3.81 54.14
C GLY A 69 -5.11 2.47 54.16
N VAL A 70 -4.53 1.57 53.36
CA VAL A 70 -4.74 0.11 53.20
C VAL A 70 -5.84 -0.27 52.20
N ASP A 71 -5.69 -1.22 51.26
CA ASP A 71 -4.61 -1.88 50.50
C ASP A 71 -5.35 -2.82 49.52
N VAL A 72 -4.71 -3.23 48.41
CA VAL A 72 -4.67 -4.59 47.80
C VAL A 72 -4.27 -4.49 46.31
N GLN A 73 -2.97 -4.66 46.10
CA GLN A 73 -2.26 -5.52 45.14
C GLN A 73 -2.94 -5.99 43.84
N ASN A 74 -2.29 -5.71 42.69
CA ASN A 74 -1.48 -6.69 41.94
C ASN A 74 -0.93 -6.09 40.62
N LYS A 75 0.39 -5.88 40.55
CA LYS A 75 1.13 -5.71 39.28
C LYS A 75 2.49 -6.39 39.42
N TYR A 76 2.68 -7.47 38.69
CA TYR A 76 3.98 -8.13 38.52
C TYR A 76 4.87 -7.26 37.63
N THR A 77 6.01 -6.85 38.16
CA THR A 77 7.15 -6.29 37.42
C THR A 77 8.34 -7.20 37.71
N CYS A 78 9.03 -7.63 36.66
CA CYS A 78 10.31 -8.34 36.74
C CYS A 78 11.41 -7.32 36.47
N GLU A 79 11.99 -6.79 37.52
CA GLU A 79 13.32 -6.16 37.54
C GLU A 79 14.19 -6.94 38.53
N ASN A 80 15.50 -6.95 38.26
CA ASN A 80 16.62 -7.51 39.02
C ASN A 80 17.10 -8.91 38.63
N LEU A 81 18.07 -8.96 37.72
CA LEU A 81 19.30 -9.75 37.88
C LEU A 81 20.46 -9.03 37.16
N LEU A 82 21.09 -8.08 37.85
CA LEU A 82 22.42 -7.54 37.54
C LEU A 82 23.17 -7.46 38.86
N GLU A 83 24.13 -8.36 39.07
CA GLU A 83 25.35 -8.15 39.85
C GLU A 83 26.16 -9.45 39.92
N ASN A 84 27.31 -9.44 39.24
CA ASN A 84 28.58 -10.10 39.57
C ASN A 84 29.25 -10.63 38.31
N GLU A 85 30.26 -9.89 37.83
CA GLU A 85 31.63 -10.39 37.65
C GLU A 85 32.48 -9.28 37.00
N ARG A 86 33.44 -8.77 37.78
CA ARG A 86 34.59 -7.99 37.30
C ARG A 86 35.84 -8.74 37.74
N GLU A 87 36.63 -9.15 36.75
CA GLU A 87 38.07 -9.42 36.71
C GLU A 87 38.25 -10.20 35.40
N GLY A 88 39.01 -9.81 34.40
CA GLY A 88 40.08 -8.85 34.23
C GLY A 88 40.96 -9.49 33.17
N ASP A 89 41.09 -8.90 31.97
CA ASP A 89 42.28 -9.11 31.14
C ASP A 89 42.34 -8.06 30.02
N THR A 90 43.51 -7.44 29.95
CA THR A 90 43.91 -6.42 28.97
C THR A 90 44.63 -7.16 27.85
N MET A 91 44.02 -7.20 26.66
CA MET A 91 44.71 -7.46 25.40
C MET A 91 44.09 -6.54 24.34
N ILE A 92 44.79 -5.44 24.11
CA ILE A 92 44.64 -4.60 22.91
C ILE A 92 45.18 -5.42 21.75
N ALA A 93 44.31 -5.77 20.80
CA ALA A 93 44.71 -6.17 19.47
C ALA A 93 43.62 -5.72 18.50
N ASP A 94 44.00 -4.73 17.68
CA ASP A 94 43.24 -4.12 16.62
C ASP A 94 42.61 -5.16 15.68
N PHE A 95 41.29 -5.16 15.60
CA PHE A 95 40.52 -5.67 14.48
C PHE A 95 39.29 -4.78 14.29
N GLU A 96 39.56 -3.50 14.00
CA GLU A 96 38.61 -2.66 13.30
C GLU A 96 38.82 -2.88 11.80
N ASP A 97 38.19 -3.91 11.24
CA ASP A 97 37.71 -3.78 9.86
C ASP A 97 36.57 -2.75 9.93
N VAL A 98 36.94 -1.45 9.90
CA VAL A 98 35.97 -0.40 9.60
C VAL A 98 35.56 -0.63 8.15
N ILE A 99 34.48 -1.38 7.96
CA ILE A 99 33.70 -1.29 6.73
C ILE A 99 33.34 0.18 6.63
N GLU A 100 33.97 0.88 5.68
CA GLU A 100 33.70 2.28 5.39
C GLU A 100 32.22 2.37 5.02
N GLN A 101 31.36 2.72 5.99
CA GLN A 101 29.94 2.88 5.77
C GLN A 101 29.76 4.01 4.76
N SER A 102 29.35 3.66 3.54
CA SER A 102 29.06 4.65 2.51
C SER A 102 27.88 5.48 2.99
N VAL A 103 28.15 6.72 3.40
CA VAL A 103 27.10 7.61 3.89
C VAL A 103 26.22 7.98 2.69
N PRO A 104 24.89 7.76 2.75
CA PRO A 104 24.04 8.01 1.59
C PRO A 104 24.16 9.48 1.12
N PRO A 105 24.42 9.74 -0.17
CA PRO A 105 24.79 11.07 -0.66
C PRO A 105 23.69 12.11 -0.41
N LEU A 106 22.43 11.76 -0.66
CA LEU A 106 21.31 12.67 -0.48
C LEU A 106 21.00 12.89 1.01
N VAL A 107 21.12 11.85 1.84
CA VAL A 107 20.96 11.99 3.30
C VAL A 107 22.01 12.93 3.88
N SER A 108 23.26 12.79 3.43
CA SER A 108 24.38 13.63 3.83
C SER A 108 24.17 15.09 3.44
N ALA A 109 23.79 15.33 2.19
CA ALA A 109 23.52 16.67 1.70
C ALA A 109 22.32 17.32 2.39
N LEU A 110 21.23 16.57 2.62
CA LEU A 110 20.06 17.09 3.32
C LEU A 110 20.39 17.53 4.75
N LYS A 111 21.17 16.72 5.47
CA LYS A 111 21.68 17.08 6.80
C LYS A 111 22.55 18.33 6.74
N ALA A 112 23.51 18.38 5.83
CA ALA A 112 24.41 19.52 5.69
C ALA A 112 23.65 20.82 5.39
N SER A 113 22.67 20.78 4.47
CA SER A 113 21.81 21.93 4.14
C SER A 113 20.97 22.41 5.32
N ALA A 114 20.41 21.48 6.11
CA ALA A 114 19.62 21.81 7.29
C ALA A 114 20.47 22.47 8.39
N GLU A 115 21.74 22.08 8.52
CA GLU A 115 22.67 22.61 9.53
C GLU A 115 23.27 23.99 9.16
N GLN A 116 23.12 24.43 7.90
CA GLN A 116 23.60 25.76 7.50
C GLN A 116 22.89 26.86 8.30
N ASN A 117 23.65 27.86 8.77
CA ASN A 117 23.09 29.05 9.41
C ASN A 117 22.73 30.13 8.37
N ALA A 118 21.83 29.78 7.45
CA ALA A 118 21.38 30.68 6.39
C ALA A 118 20.12 31.45 6.80
N ALA A 119 20.01 32.71 6.36
CA ALA A 119 18.74 33.43 6.39
C ALA A 119 17.88 32.95 5.21
N ARG A 120 16.85 32.15 5.50
CA ARG A 120 16.05 31.46 4.49
C ARG A 120 14.81 32.27 4.11
N PHE A 121 14.68 32.55 2.82
CA PHE A 121 13.55 33.26 2.20
C PHE A 121 12.93 32.43 1.07
N HIS A 122 12.87 31.12 1.25
CA HIS A 122 12.27 30.15 0.33
C HIS A 122 11.12 29.38 1.00
N PHE A 123 10.37 28.62 0.20
CA PHE A 123 9.40 27.63 0.70
C PHE A 123 10.11 26.41 1.30
N PRO A 124 9.46 25.58 2.13
CA PRO A 124 8.06 25.67 2.60
C PRO A 124 7.81 26.74 3.67
N GLY A 125 6.56 27.17 3.80
CA GLY A 125 6.16 28.29 4.68
C GLY A 125 6.35 28.05 6.18
N HIS A 126 6.54 26.80 6.63
CA HIS A 126 6.88 26.53 8.03
C HIS A 126 8.31 26.96 8.40
N ASN A 127 9.15 27.29 7.41
CA ASN A 127 10.50 27.83 7.58
C ASN A 127 11.31 27.05 8.64
N GLU A 128 11.58 25.78 8.33
CA GLU A 128 12.34 24.85 9.19
C GLU A 128 11.66 24.55 10.53
N GLY A 129 10.36 24.79 10.61
CA GLY A 129 9.52 24.47 11.75
C GLY A 129 9.25 25.66 12.67
N ARG A 130 9.82 26.84 12.38
CA ARG A 130 9.51 28.09 13.13
C ARG A 130 8.04 28.49 13.00
N GLY A 131 7.44 28.21 11.86
CA GLY A 131 6.01 28.40 11.58
C GLY A 131 5.22 27.09 11.56
N ALA A 132 5.78 25.97 12.03
CA ALA A 132 5.06 24.70 12.03
C ALA A 132 3.94 24.68 13.09
N PRO A 133 2.79 24.04 12.81
CA PRO A 133 1.73 23.86 13.79
C PRO A 133 2.24 23.12 15.04
N SER A 134 2.03 23.70 16.22
CA SER A 134 2.55 23.16 17.48
C SER A 134 2.08 21.74 17.79
N SER A 135 0.83 21.41 17.44
CA SER A 135 0.28 20.06 17.60
C SER A 135 1.04 19.01 16.81
N LEU A 136 1.53 19.36 15.62
CA LEU A 136 2.31 18.44 14.80
C LEU A 136 3.76 18.36 15.27
N VAL A 137 4.38 19.48 15.66
CA VAL A 137 5.72 19.48 16.26
C VAL A 137 5.76 18.63 17.54
N GLN A 138 4.71 18.65 18.35
CA GLN A 138 4.60 17.78 19.53
C GLN A 138 4.52 16.29 19.18
N LEU A 139 3.95 15.94 18.03
CA LEU A 139 3.78 14.56 17.60
C LEU A 139 5.05 13.97 16.97
N ILE A 140 5.68 14.69 16.04
CA ILE A 140 6.79 14.17 15.22
C ILE A 140 8.14 14.84 15.51
N GLY A 141 8.17 15.86 16.38
CA GLY A 141 9.35 16.66 16.68
C GLY A 141 9.59 17.77 15.66
N LEU A 142 10.61 18.59 15.94
CA LEU A 142 11.01 19.72 15.08
C LEU A 142 11.89 19.27 13.90
N ARG A 143 12.71 18.22 14.09
CA ARG A 143 13.71 17.79 13.10
C ARG A 143 13.14 17.46 11.73
N PRO A 144 11.98 16.78 11.57
CA PRO A 144 11.42 16.55 10.24
C PRO A 144 11.19 17.85 9.45
N PHE A 145 10.72 18.92 10.11
CA PHE A 145 10.53 20.21 9.47
C PHE A 145 11.83 20.91 9.08
N GLN A 146 12.92 20.67 9.81
CA GLN A 146 14.24 21.22 9.48
C GLN A 146 14.83 20.56 8.22
N HIS A 147 14.45 19.30 7.97
CA HIS A 147 14.89 18.55 6.80
C HIS A 147 13.84 18.57 5.65
N ASP A 148 12.71 19.24 5.82
CA ASP A 148 11.74 19.48 4.75
C ASP A 148 12.17 20.72 3.95
N LEU A 149 13.18 20.52 3.11
CA LEU A 149 13.80 21.55 2.28
C LEU A 149 13.31 21.42 0.82
N PRO A 150 13.24 22.53 0.05
CA PRO A 150 12.89 22.49 -1.36
C PRO A 150 14.08 22.03 -2.23
N GLU A 151 13.93 22.07 -3.55
CA GLU A 151 15.05 21.96 -4.50
C GLU A 151 16.03 23.15 -4.31
N LEU A 152 16.96 22.98 -3.39
CA LEU A 152 18.12 23.87 -3.21
C LEU A 152 19.24 23.41 -4.16
N PRO A 153 20.12 24.32 -4.63
CA PRO A 153 21.19 23.96 -5.56
C PRO A 153 22.05 22.77 -5.11
N GLU A 154 22.35 22.67 -3.83
CA GLU A 154 23.13 21.58 -3.25
C GLU A 154 22.36 20.28 -3.02
N LEU A 155 21.03 20.32 -3.14
CA LEU A 155 20.13 19.17 -3.01
C LEU A 155 19.66 18.63 -4.38
N ASP A 156 20.19 19.18 -5.47
CA ASP A 156 19.92 18.74 -6.84
C ASP A 156 18.47 18.97 -7.30
N ASN A 157 18.16 18.66 -8.57
CA ASN A 157 16.81 18.70 -9.14
C ASN A 157 16.33 17.30 -9.50
N LEU A 158 15.16 16.86 -9.03
CA LEU A 158 14.70 15.48 -9.26
C LEU A 158 14.46 15.17 -10.75
N PHE A 159 14.08 16.16 -11.55
CA PHE A 159 13.75 15.99 -12.97
C PHE A 159 14.92 16.28 -13.91
N SER A 160 15.99 16.88 -13.39
CA SER A 160 17.24 17.10 -14.11
C SER A 160 18.43 16.88 -13.16
N PRO A 161 18.61 15.65 -12.65
CA PRO A 161 19.57 15.40 -11.59
C PRO A 161 21.00 15.45 -12.14
N GLU A 162 21.86 16.23 -11.51
CA GLU A 162 23.28 16.42 -11.86
C GLU A 162 24.23 16.16 -10.68
N GLY A 163 23.70 16.01 -9.47
CA GLY A 163 24.44 15.91 -8.22
C GLY A 163 23.97 14.73 -7.35
N VAL A 164 23.60 15.02 -6.10
CA VAL A 164 23.35 13.99 -5.07
C VAL A 164 22.15 13.08 -5.37
N ILE A 165 21.15 13.56 -6.12
CA ILE A 165 20.04 12.70 -6.56
C ILE A 165 20.54 11.76 -7.66
N LEU A 166 21.34 12.26 -8.61
CA LEU A 166 21.93 11.44 -9.68
C LEU A 166 22.84 10.36 -9.11
N GLU A 167 23.66 10.71 -8.12
CA GLU A 167 24.54 9.77 -7.42
C GLU A 167 23.73 8.68 -6.70
N ALA A 168 22.74 9.06 -5.89
CA ALA A 168 21.85 8.11 -5.21
C ALA A 168 21.12 7.18 -6.18
N GLN A 169 20.66 7.70 -7.31
CA GLN A 169 19.99 6.92 -8.36
C GLN A 169 20.93 5.95 -9.07
N ARG A 170 22.20 6.32 -9.30
CA ARG A 170 23.23 5.44 -9.86
C ARG A 170 23.68 4.34 -8.90
N GLU A 171 23.79 4.66 -7.61
CA GLU A 171 24.04 3.66 -6.59
C GLU A 171 22.87 2.66 -6.51
N ALA A 172 21.63 3.15 -6.62
CA ALA A 172 20.45 2.29 -6.70
C ALA A 172 20.44 1.44 -7.97
N SER A 173 20.71 2.00 -9.15
CA SER A 173 20.73 1.21 -10.39
C SER A 173 21.77 0.09 -10.34
N THR A 174 22.95 0.37 -9.78
CA THR A 174 23.99 -0.62 -9.56
C THR A 174 23.52 -1.73 -8.60
N LEU A 175 22.95 -1.35 -7.44
CA LEU A 175 22.50 -2.30 -6.43
C LEU A 175 21.40 -3.24 -6.94
N PHE A 176 20.43 -2.71 -7.67
CA PHE A 176 19.28 -3.47 -8.18
C PHE A 176 19.55 -4.15 -9.54
N GLY A 177 20.70 -3.90 -10.17
CA GLY A 177 21.07 -4.47 -11.46
C GLY A 177 20.29 -3.87 -12.64
N ALA A 178 19.95 -2.59 -12.56
CA ALA A 178 19.25 -1.82 -13.59
C ALA A 178 20.23 -0.99 -14.43
N SER A 179 19.87 -0.67 -15.67
CA SER A 179 20.63 0.33 -16.46
C SER A 179 20.38 1.74 -15.94
N GLU A 180 19.15 2.02 -15.52
CA GLU A 180 18.73 3.31 -14.95
C GLU A 180 17.74 3.08 -13.81
N THR A 181 17.72 4.00 -12.85
CA THR A 181 16.75 3.98 -11.74
C THR A 181 16.27 5.38 -11.41
N TRP A 182 14.97 5.55 -11.30
CA TRP A 182 14.34 6.80 -10.88
C TRP A 182 13.74 6.66 -9.49
N PHE A 183 14.01 7.64 -8.63
CA PHE A 183 13.35 7.78 -7.34
C PHE A 183 11.96 8.37 -7.52
N LEU A 184 10.99 7.78 -6.83
CA LEU A 184 9.60 8.15 -6.95
C LEU A 184 9.03 8.58 -5.61
N VAL A 185 8.43 9.77 -5.58
CA VAL A 185 7.70 10.31 -4.41
C VAL A 185 6.19 10.27 -4.59
N GLY A 186 5.69 9.67 -5.67
CA GLY A 186 4.26 9.46 -5.95
C GLY A 186 3.78 8.02 -5.75
N GLY A 187 4.57 7.18 -5.07
CA GLY A 187 4.36 5.74 -4.93
C GLY A 187 4.50 4.97 -6.24
N SER A 188 4.45 3.64 -6.15
CA SER A 188 4.50 2.77 -7.34
C SER A 188 3.32 3.02 -8.30
N THR A 189 2.25 3.65 -7.82
CA THR A 189 1.18 4.18 -8.68
C THR A 189 1.73 5.09 -9.77
N CYS A 190 2.57 6.07 -9.41
CA CYS A 190 3.23 6.95 -10.38
C CYS A 190 4.17 6.18 -11.30
N GLY A 191 4.93 5.21 -10.76
CA GLY A 191 5.84 4.38 -11.56
C GLY A 191 5.12 3.55 -12.62
N VAL A 192 4.03 2.88 -12.25
CA VAL A 192 3.18 2.11 -13.17
C VAL A 192 2.53 3.00 -14.22
N GLN A 193 2.02 4.17 -13.81
CA GLN A 193 1.48 5.16 -14.75
C GLN A 193 2.52 5.64 -15.75
N ALA A 194 3.73 5.98 -15.29
CA ALA A 194 4.82 6.42 -16.14
C ALA A 194 5.26 5.33 -17.12
N ALA A 195 5.44 4.09 -16.64
CA ALA A 195 5.81 2.95 -17.46
C ALA A 195 4.81 2.73 -18.60
N ILE A 196 3.51 2.63 -18.28
CA ILE A 196 2.46 2.40 -19.28
C ILE A 196 2.30 3.61 -20.23
N MET A 197 2.36 4.85 -19.73
CA MET A 197 2.29 6.04 -20.58
C MET A 197 3.48 6.18 -21.54
N ALA A 198 4.65 5.69 -21.12
CA ALA A 198 5.86 5.71 -21.94
C ALA A 198 5.88 4.59 -22.99
N THR A 199 5.27 3.43 -22.72
CA THR A 199 5.22 2.33 -23.68
C THR A 199 4.00 2.39 -24.60
N CYS A 200 2.88 2.92 -24.12
CA CYS A 200 1.60 2.89 -24.83
C CYS A 200 1.12 4.29 -25.24
N SER A 201 0.60 4.39 -26.45
CA SER A 201 -0.08 5.58 -26.99
C SER A 201 -1.59 5.38 -27.01
N PRO A 202 -2.40 6.44 -27.22
CA PRO A 202 -3.85 6.28 -27.29
C PRO A 202 -4.28 5.27 -28.36
N GLY A 203 -5.06 4.26 -27.96
CA GLY A 203 -5.54 3.17 -28.83
C GLY A 203 -4.63 1.95 -28.90
N ASP A 204 -3.39 2.03 -28.39
CA ASP A 204 -2.48 0.88 -28.31
C ASP A 204 -3.01 -0.19 -27.36
N ILE A 205 -2.68 -1.45 -27.63
CA ILE A 205 -3.12 -2.58 -26.81
C ILE A 205 -2.09 -2.91 -25.73
N LEU A 206 -2.54 -2.92 -24.48
CA LEU A 206 -1.78 -3.41 -23.34
C LEU A 206 -2.30 -4.79 -22.94
N ILE A 207 -1.45 -5.81 -22.97
CA ILE A 207 -1.77 -7.12 -22.40
C ILE A 207 -1.50 -7.06 -20.89
N LEU A 208 -2.47 -7.43 -20.06
CA LEU A 208 -2.31 -7.39 -18.60
C LEU A 208 -3.26 -8.36 -17.89
N PRO A 209 -2.91 -8.86 -16.69
CA PRO A 209 -3.83 -9.67 -15.90
C PRO A 209 -5.01 -8.82 -15.39
N ARG A 210 -6.22 -9.39 -15.39
CA ARG A 210 -7.44 -8.66 -15.03
C ARG A 210 -7.49 -8.21 -13.56
N ASN A 211 -6.76 -8.91 -12.70
CA ASN A 211 -6.57 -8.55 -11.29
C ASN A 211 -5.40 -7.58 -11.05
N SER A 212 -5.00 -6.80 -12.06
CA SER A 212 -4.01 -5.73 -11.90
C SER A 212 -4.50 -4.66 -10.92
N HIS A 213 -3.56 -4.01 -10.24
CA HIS A 213 -3.85 -2.93 -9.31
C HIS A 213 -4.55 -1.74 -10.00
N ALA A 214 -5.33 -0.97 -9.23
CA ALA A 214 -6.05 0.22 -9.71
C ALA A 214 -5.14 1.24 -10.44
N SER A 215 -3.84 1.29 -10.11
CA SER A 215 -2.86 2.13 -10.81
C SER A 215 -2.77 1.80 -12.30
N ALA A 216 -2.77 0.53 -12.70
CA ALA A 216 -2.75 0.12 -14.11
C ALA A 216 -4.02 0.60 -14.85
N ILE A 217 -5.17 0.59 -14.17
CA ILE A 217 -6.42 1.09 -14.74
C ILE A 217 -6.35 2.61 -14.93
N SER A 218 -5.88 3.35 -13.92
CA SER A 218 -5.66 4.80 -14.06
C SER A 218 -4.62 5.13 -15.13
N ALA A 219 -3.59 4.31 -15.30
CA ALA A 219 -2.59 4.47 -16.35
C ALA A 219 -3.21 4.31 -17.75
N MET A 220 -4.14 3.38 -17.94
CA MET A 220 -4.91 3.23 -19.18
C MET A 220 -5.83 4.43 -19.42
N VAL A 221 -6.40 5.04 -18.37
CA VAL A 221 -7.15 6.30 -18.51
C VAL A 221 -6.24 7.43 -19.03
N LEU A 222 -5.05 7.59 -18.44
CA LEU A 222 -4.10 8.65 -18.79
C LEU A 222 -3.50 8.47 -20.18
N SER A 223 -2.99 7.27 -20.48
CA SER A 223 -2.36 6.93 -21.76
C SER A 223 -3.38 6.78 -22.90
N GLY A 224 -4.61 6.36 -22.60
CA GLY A 224 -5.57 5.90 -23.61
C GLY A 224 -5.28 4.50 -24.15
N ALA A 225 -4.42 3.72 -23.48
CA ALA A 225 -4.21 2.32 -23.80
C ALA A 225 -5.50 1.51 -23.58
N VAL A 226 -5.69 0.49 -24.42
CA VAL A 226 -6.85 -0.39 -24.40
C VAL A 226 -6.42 -1.76 -23.87
N PRO A 227 -7.13 -2.35 -22.89
CA PRO A 227 -6.74 -3.61 -22.28
C PRO A 227 -7.02 -4.82 -23.21
N LYS A 228 -6.07 -5.76 -23.23
CA LYS A 228 -6.29 -7.18 -23.56
C LYS A 228 -6.07 -7.97 -22.28
N TYR A 229 -7.16 -8.32 -21.59
CA TYR A 229 -7.05 -8.98 -20.29
C TYR A 229 -6.64 -10.44 -20.39
N ILE A 230 -5.74 -10.83 -19.49
CA ILE A 230 -5.48 -12.22 -19.11
C ILE A 230 -6.32 -12.52 -17.87
N ILE A 231 -7.15 -13.56 -17.94
CA ILE A 231 -7.89 -14.04 -16.77
C ILE A 231 -6.95 -14.93 -15.94
N PRO A 232 -6.61 -14.55 -14.69
CA PRO A 232 -5.66 -15.30 -13.87
C PRO A 232 -6.21 -16.68 -13.50
N HIS A 233 -5.30 -17.63 -13.25
CA HIS A 233 -5.68 -18.89 -12.61
C HIS A 233 -6.15 -18.62 -11.19
N TYR A 234 -7.21 -19.29 -10.74
CA TYR A 234 -7.82 -19.04 -9.44
C TYR A 234 -7.90 -20.33 -8.64
N ASP A 235 -7.41 -20.29 -7.40
CA ASP A 235 -7.58 -21.38 -6.44
C ASP A 235 -8.81 -21.11 -5.58
N PHE A 236 -9.80 -21.98 -5.69
CA PHE A 236 -11.10 -21.84 -5.02
C PHE A 236 -11.06 -22.17 -3.53
N SER A 237 -10.11 -23.00 -3.09
CA SER A 237 -9.95 -23.33 -1.67
C SER A 237 -9.30 -22.19 -0.91
N TRP A 238 -8.34 -21.51 -1.53
CA TRP A 238 -7.67 -20.38 -0.93
C TRP A 238 -8.38 -19.04 -1.14
N ASP A 239 -9.28 -18.94 -2.13
CA ASP A 239 -9.88 -17.69 -2.62
C ASP A 239 -8.82 -16.75 -3.21
N ILE A 240 -7.78 -17.30 -3.85
CA ILE A 240 -6.58 -16.57 -4.30
C ILE A 240 -6.37 -16.73 -5.80
N ALA A 241 -6.10 -15.61 -6.48
CA ALA A 241 -5.60 -15.59 -7.85
C ALA A 241 -4.07 -15.84 -7.88
N GLY A 242 -3.63 -16.73 -8.77
CA GLY A 242 -2.23 -17.00 -9.05
C GLY A 242 -1.55 -15.92 -9.89
N GLY A 243 -0.31 -16.18 -10.28
CA GLY A 243 0.47 -15.31 -11.17
C GLY A 243 0.03 -15.39 -12.63
N THR A 244 0.83 -14.78 -13.50
CA THR A 244 0.66 -14.84 -14.96
C THR A 244 1.61 -15.89 -15.54
N SER A 245 1.08 -16.82 -16.36
CA SER A 245 1.89 -17.86 -17.01
C SER A 245 2.28 -17.47 -18.45
N VAL A 246 3.38 -18.02 -18.94
CA VAL A 246 3.84 -17.84 -20.33
C VAL A 246 2.77 -18.26 -21.35
N ALA A 247 2.03 -19.33 -21.07
CA ALA A 247 0.98 -19.83 -21.96
C ALA A 247 -0.19 -18.84 -22.10
N GLN A 248 -0.53 -18.12 -21.02
CA GLN A 248 -1.56 -17.08 -21.07
C GLN A 248 -1.11 -15.87 -21.89
N VAL A 249 0.15 -15.46 -21.76
CA VAL A 249 0.73 -14.36 -22.54
C VAL A 249 0.81 -14.73 -24.02
N ASP A 250 1.32 -15.92 -24.35
CA ASP A 250 1.41 -16.41 -25.74
C ASP A 250 0.03 -16.49 -26.40
N LYS A 251 -0.98 -16.99 -25.66
CA LYS A 251 -2.37 -17.00 -26.15
C LYS A 251 -2.87 -15.58 -26.44
N ALA A 252 -2.68 -14.63 -25.52
CA ALA A 252 -3.16 -13.26 -25.70
C ALA A 252 -2.48 -12.57 -26.90
N ILE A 253 -1.18 -12.79 -27.09
CA ILE A 253 -0.43 -12.28 -28.25
C ILE A 253 -0.97 -12.88 -29.56
N LYS A 254 -1.11 -14.21 -29.62
CA LYS A 254 -1.62 -14.91 -30.83
C LYS A 254 -3.02 -14.45 -31.22
N GLU A 255 -3.91 -14.24 -30.25
CA GLU A 255 -5.25 -13.71 -30.52
C GLU A 255 -5.18 -12.31 -31.16
N LEU A 256 -4.31 -11.43 -30.67
CA LEU A 256 -4.11 -10.11 -31.29
C LEU A 256 -3.51 -10.22 -32.71
N GLU A 257 -2.54 -11.13 -32.90
CA GLU A 257 -1.95 -11.38 -34.22
C GLU A 257 -3.02 -11.84 -35.22
N THR A 258 -3.96 -12.71 -34.81
CA THR A 258 -5.09 -13.13 -35.66
C THR A 258 -6.07 -12.01 -35.99
N GLU A 259 -6.19 -11.00 -35.11
CA GLU A 259 -6.97 -9.79 -35.34
C GLU A 259 -6.22 -8.75 -36.20
N GLY A 260 -4.97 -9.02 -36.60
CA GLY A 260 -4.12 -8.07 -37.34
C GLY A 260 -3.61 -6.92 -36.46
N ARG A 261 -3.51 -7.14 -35.14
CA ARG A 261 -3.12 -6.14 -34.14
C ARG A 261 -1.84 -6.59 -33.44
N LYS A 262 -1.08 -5.63 -32.91
CA LYS A 262 0.12 -5.89 -32.10
C LYS A 262 -0.06 -5.27 -30.70
N ALA A 263 0.42 -5.97 -29.67
CA ALA A 263 0.52 -5.40 -28.33
C ALA A 263 1.67 -4.38 -28.27
N ALA A 264 1.41 -3.22 -27.65
CA ALA A 264 2.44 -2.23 -27.38
C ALA A 264 3.30 -2.59 -26.18
N ALA A 265 2.74 -3.32 -25.20
CA ALA A 265 3.47 -3.85 -24.05
C ALA A 265 2.73 -5.04 -23.45
N VAL A 266 3.47 -5.84 -22.67
CA VAL A 266 2.92 -6.82 -21.72
C VAL A 266 3.19 -6.29 -20.31
N PHE A 267 2.16 -6.26 -19.47
CA PHE A 267 2.25 -5.89 -18.06
C PHE A 267 1.96 -7.11 -17.19
N VAL A 268 2.81 -7.35 -16.19
CA VAL A 268 2.67 -8.46 -15.24
C VAL A 268 2.80 -7.93 -13.82
N THR A 269 1.90 -8.34 -12.92
CA THR A 269 2.10 -8.14 -11.47
C THR A 269 2.82 -9.37 -10.93
N SER A 270 4.05 -9.18 -10.43
CA SER A 270 4.86 -10.26 -9.87
C SER A 270 5.80 -9.70 -8.79
N PRO A 271 5.73 -10.18 -7.54
CA PRO A 271 4.83 -11.24 -7.06
C PRO A 271 3.38 -10.74 -6.94
N THR A 272 2.43 -11.67 -6.81
CA THR A 272 1.09 -11.32 -6.33
C THR A 272 1.14 -10.85 -4.87
N TYR A 273 0.04 -10.30 -4.36
CA TYR A 273 -0.05 -9.88 -2.96
C TYR A 273 0.29 -11.00 -1.96
N HIS A 274 -0.05 -12.24 -2.32
CA HIS A 274 0.20 -13.45 -1.53
C HIS A 274 1.61 -14.04 -1.74
N GLY A 275 2.46 -13.36 -2.52
CA GLY A 275 3.86 -13.76 -2.76
C GLY A 275 4.09 -14.67 -3.97
N ILE A 276 3.06 -15.01 -4.76
CA ILE A 276 3.20 -15.95 -5.88
C ILE A 276 3.93 -15.25 -7.04
N CYS A 277 5.04 -15.84 -7.51
CA CYS A 277 5.87 -15.27 -8.57
C CYS A 277 5.45 -15.77 -9.95
N SER A 278 5.47 -14.92 -10.96
CA SER A 278 5.19 -15.31 -12.36
C SER A 278 6.45 -15.84 -13.06
N SER A 279 6.30 -16.60 -14.16
CA SER A 279 7.42 -17.13 -14.96
C SER A 279 8.07 -16.03 -15.83
N LEU A 280 8.66 -15.01 -15.21
CA LEU A 280 9.09 -13.79 -15.89
C LEU A 280 10.19 -14.03 -16.92
N ASN A 281 11.12 -14.95 -16.69
CA ASN A 281 12.18 -15.27 -17.66
C ASN A 281 11.60 -15.78 -18.99
N GLU A 282 10.68 -16.75 -18.93
CA GLU A 282 10.02 -17.30 -20.12
C GLU A 282 9.14 -16.26 -20.81
N ILE A 283 8.43 -15.43 -20.03
CA ILE A 283 7.61 -14.34 -20.55
C ILE A 283 8.48 -13.28 -21.25
N SER A 284 9.63 -12.92 -20.66
CA SER A 284 10.59 -11.97 -21.24
C SER A 284 11.09 -12.47 -22.59
N ILE A 285 11.57 -13.72 -22.67
CA ILE A 285 12.03 -14.35 -23.93
C ILE A 285 10.92 -14.30 -25.00
N LEU A 286 9.68 -14.64 -24.60
CA LEU A 286 8.53 -14.60 -25.49
C LEU A 286 8.25 -13.18 -26.01
N CYS A 287 8.25 -12.17 -25.13
CA CYS A 287 7.98 -10.78 -25.47
C CYS A 287 9.08 -10.20 -26.39
N HIS A 288 10.35 -10.43 -26.05
CA HIS A 288 11.51 -9.95 -26.81
C HIS A 288 11.58 -10.58 -28.20
N SER A 289 11.18 -11.84 -28.38
CA SER A 289 11.08 -12.49 -29.70
C SER A 289 10.15 -11.75 -30.68
N ARG A 290 9.25 -10.91 -30.17
CA ARG A 290 8.30 -10.10 -30.94
C ARG A 290 8.53 -8.60 -30.82
N ASN A 291 9.64 -8.20 -30.18
CA ASN A 291 9.94 -6.81 -29.85
C ASN A 291 8.76 -6.13 -29.14
N ILE A 292 8.30 -6.74 -28.05
CA ILE A 292 7.28 -6.20 -27.14
C ILE A 292 7.96 -5.99 -25.78
N PRO A 293 7.91 -4.80 -25.18
CA PRO A 293 8.47 -4.57 -23.86
C PRO A 293 7.64 -5.26 -22.76
N LEU A 294 8.33 -5.79 -21.75
CA LEU A 294 7.77 -6.37 -20.54
C LEU A 294 7.87 -5.38 -19.37
N ILE A 295 6.72 -4.94 -18.87
CA ILE A 295 6.56 -4.11 -17.68
C ILE A 295 6.17 -5.02 -16.51
N VAL A 296 6.89 -4.94 -15.39
CA VAL A 296 6.58 -5.68 -14.18
C VAL A 296 6.26 -4.74 -13.03
N ASP A 297 5.07 -4.89 -12.48
CA ASP A 297 4.71 -4.34 -11.17
C ASP A 297 5.21 -5.29 -10.09
N GLU A 298 6.41 -5.01 -9.60
CA GLU A 298 7.11 -5.69 -8.50
C GLU A 298 6.95 -4.90 -7.19
N ALA A 299 5.81 -4.23 -7.00
CA ALA A 299 5.56 -3.43 -5.80
C ALA A 299 5.78 -4.21 -4.49
N HIS A 300 5.56 -5.51 -4.51
CA HIS A 300 5.70 -6.39 -3.34
C HIS A 300 7.00 -7.22 -3.32
N GLY A 301 7.94 -6.99 -4.24
CA GLY A 301 9.15 -7.81 -4.44
C GLY A 301 10.48 -7.06 -4.37
N ALA A 302 10.54 -5.88 -3.76
CA ALA A 302 11.76 -5.05 -3.69
C ALA A 302 12.94 -5.73 -2.96
N HIS A 303 12.69 -6.78 -2.17
CA HIS A 303 13.69 -7.58 -1.47
C HIS A 303 14.23 -8.77 -2.29
N PHE A 304 13.68 -9.02 -3.47
CA PHE A 304 14.06 -10.16 -4.31
C PHE A 304 15.50 -10.03 -4.81
N GLY A 305 16.22 -11.17 -4.84
CA GLY A 305 17.63 -11.22 -5.21
C GLY A 305 18.64 -10.92 -4.08
N PHE A 306 18.20 -10.48 -2.90
CA PHE A 306 19.09 -10.16 -1.77
C PHE A 306 19.30 -11.30 -0.76
N HIS A 307 18.81 -12.51 -1.04
CA HIS A 307 19.06 -13.71 -0.25
C HIS A 307 18.75 -14.95 -1.08
N SER A 308 19.45 -16.07 -0.84
CA SER A 308 19.32 -17.30 -1.65
C SER A 308 17.94 -17.97 -1.56
N GLU A 309 17.24 -17.80 -0.43
CA GLU A 309 15.87 -18.29 -0.22
C GLU A 309 14.79 -17.33 -0.76
N LEU A 310 15.16 -16.12 -1.20
CA LEU A 310 14.23 -15.18 -1.80
C LEU A 310 14.17 -15.40 -3.32
N PRO A 311 13.02 -15.16 -3.96
CA PRO A 311 12.90 -15.22 -5.41
C PRO A 311 13.90 -14.30 -6.13
N SER A 312 14.20 -14.62 -7.39
CA SER A 312 14.99 -13.75 -8.27
C SER A 312 14.23 -12.45 -8.59
N SER A 313 14.93 -11.33 -8.69
CA SER A 313 14.32 -10.05 -9.06
C SER A 313 13.80 -10.08 -10.50
N SER A 314 12.79 -9.26 -10.80
CA SER A 314 12.22 -9.15 -12.14
C SER A 314 13.24 -8.67 -13.18
N LEU A 315 14.16 -7.78 -12.80
CA LEU A 315 15.25 -7.30 -13.66
C LEU A 315 16.18 -8.45 -14.08
N SER A 316 16.60 -9.30 -13.12
CA SER A 316 17.45 -10.46 -13.41
C SER A 316 16.79 -11.50 -14.31
N GLN A 317 15.46 -11.45 -14.42
CA GLN A 317 14.65 -12.31 -15.28
C GLN A 317 14.33 -11.67 -16.64
N GLY A 318 14.89 -10.49 -16.95
CA GLY A 318 14.77 -9.86 -18.27
C GLY A 318 13.57 -8.93 -18.44
N ALA A 319 12.98 -8.42 -17.37
CA ALA A 319 12.00 -7.34 -17.46
C ALA A 319 12.64 -6.02 -17.93
N ASP A 320 11.95 -5.27 -18.79
CA ASP A 320 12.45 -4.01 -19.34
C ASP A 320 12.17 -2.81 -18.42
N LEU A 321 11.00 -2.83 -17.75
CA LEU A 321 10.63 -1.85 -16.72
C LEU A 321 10.13 -2.58 -15.47
N VAL A 322 10.64 -2.19 -14.31
CA VAL A 322 10.26 -2.78 -13.03
C VAL A 322 9.91 -1.68 -12.03
N VAL A 323 8.70 -1.72 -11.48
CA VAL A 323 8.24 -0.75 -10.47
C VAL A 323 8.18 -1.42 -9.11
N GLN A 324 8.88 -0.88 -8.12
CA GLN A 324 8.96 -1.44 -6.77
C GLN A 324 8.48 -0.44 -5.72
N SER A 325 7.66 -0.89 -4.76
CA SER A 325 7.30 -0.06 -3.60
C SER A 325 8.33 -0.29 -2.51
N THR A 326 9.37 0.54 -2.49
CA THR A 326 10.43 0.47 -1.48
C THR A 326 9.86 0.48 -0.07
N HIS A 327 8.84 1.29 0.21
CA HIS A 327 8.22 1.37 1.54
C HIS A 327 7.41 0.15 1.98
N LYS A 328 7.02 -0.74 1.05
CA LYS A 328 6.23 -1.93 1.39
C LYS A 328 7.08 -3.04 1.96
N VAL A 329 8.33 -3.16 1.49
CA VAL A 329 9.16 -4.34 1.79
C VAL A 329 10.58 -4.00 2.24
N LEU A 330 11.08 -2.83 1.84
CA LEU A 330 12.32 -2.25 2.37
C LEU A 330 11.97 -1.15 3.39
N CYS A 331 12.98 -0.47 3.94
CA CYS A 331 12.81 0.41 5.10
C CYS A 331 12.70 1.90 4.74
N SER A 332 12.03 2.24 3.63
CA SER A 332 11.76 3.63 3.25
C SER A 332 10.39 4.12 3.73
N LEU A 333 10.14 5.42 3.69
CA LEU A 333 8.87 6.00 4.15
C LEU A 333 7.71 5.72 3.17
N THR A 334 6.49 5.51 3.69
CA THR A 334 5.26 5.34 2.90
C THR A 334 5.17 6.40 1.79
N GLN A 335 4.70 5.99 0.60
CA GLN A 335 4.68 6.76 -0.64
C GLN A 335 5.99 6.74 -1.44
N SER A 336 7.13 6.33 -0.86
CA SER A 336 8.36 6.25 -1.64
C SER A 336 8.52 4.92 -2.39
N SER A 337 9.02 4.99 -3.62
CA SER A 337 9.19 3.85 -4.53
C SER A 337 10.32 4.09 -5.52
N MET A 338 10.66 3.07 -6.31
CA MET A 338 11.63 3.18 -7.41
C MET A 338 11.04 2.61 -8.70
N LEU A 339 11.43 3.20 -9.83
CA LEU A 339 11.27 2.64 -11.17
C LEU A 339 12.65 2.28 -11.69
N HIS A 340 12.80 1.05 -12.18
CA HIS A 340 14.04 0.55 -12.77
C HIS A 340 13.81 0.26 -14.25
N MET A 341 14.83 0.52 -15.06
CA MET A 341 14.85 0.15 -16.48
C MET A 341 16.02 -0.77 -16.77
N SER A 342 15.83 -1.68 -17.72
CA SER A 342 16.89 -2.51 -18.29
C SER A 342 16.65 -2.69 -19.79
N GLY A 343 17.71 -3.00 -20.53
CA GLY A 343 17.67 -3.12 -21.98
C GLY A 343 17.36 -1.81 -22.72
N ASP A 344 17.11 -1.94 -24.02
CA ASP A 344 17.02 -0.80 -24.97
C ASP A 344 15.67 -0.74 -25.72
N ILE A 345 14.68 -1.57 -25.36
CA ILE A 345 13.37 -1.61 -26.05
C ILE A 345 12.53 -0.36 -25.73
N VAL A 346 12.67 0.18 -24.52
CA VAL A 346 11.87 1.33 -24.03
C VAL A 346 12.65 2.64 -24.17
N ASP A 347 11.97 3.68 -24.66
CA ASP A 347 12.54 5.04 -24.74
C ASP A 347 12.66 5.69 -23.35
N ARG A 348 13.90 5.75 -22.84
CA ARG A 348 14.30 6.45 -21.60
C ARG A 348 13.74 7.87 -21.51
N GLU A 349 13.83 8.65 -22.60
CA GLU A 349 13.43 10.06 -22.58
C GLU A 349 11.92 10.21 -22.47
N ARG A 350 11.17 9.23 -22.99
CA ARG A 350 9.71 9.20 -22.80
C ARG A 350 9.35 8.89 -21.34
N ILE A 351 10.08 8.00 -20.67
CA ILE A 351 9.93 7.75 -19.23
C ILE A 351 10.17 9.04 -18.44
N CYS A 352 11.27 9.76 -18.68
CA CYS A 352 11.58 11.02 -18.00
C CYS A 352 10.45 12.06 -18.15
N ARG A 353 9.94 12.25 -19.37
CA ARG A 353 8.81 13.17 -19.63
C ARG A 353 7.52 12.74 -18.91
N CYS A 354 7.23 11.45 -18.87
CA CYS A 354 6.08 10.92 -18.14
C CYS A 354 6.22 11.12 -16.63
N LEU A 355 7.40 10.85 -16.06
CA LEU A 355 7.67 11.10 -14.64
C LEU A 355 7.54 12.58 -14.27
N GLN A 356 8.05 13.48 -15.12
CA GLN A 356 7.89 14.93 -14.95
C GLN A 356 6.42 15.37 -14.97
N THR A 357 5.57 14.69 -15.74
CA THR A 357 4.13 14.98 -15.80
C THR A 357 3.37 14.48 -14.56
N LEU A 358 3.82 13.37 -13.97
CA LEU A 358 3.07 12.64 -12.93
C LEU A 358 3.53 12.96 -11.52
N GLN A 359 4.78 13.37 -11.33
CA GLN A 359 5.33 13.72 -10.03
C GLN A 359 5.16 15.21 -9.71
N SER A 360 5.19 15.54 -8.42
CA SER A 360 5.13 16.92 -7.95
C SER A 360 6.36 17.71 -8.42
N SER A 361 6.17 18.97 -8.85
CA SER A 361 7.24 19.95 -9.07
C SER A 361 7.93 20.42 -7.78
N SER A 362 7.47 19.92 -6.63
CA SER A 362 8.08 20.13 -5.31
C SER A 362 8.10 18.77 -4.60
N PRO A 363 9.06 17.89 -4.94
CA PRO A 363 9.15 16.56 -4.35
C PRO A 363 9.55 16.65 -2.88
N SER A 364 9.11 15.67 -2.08
CA SER A 364 9.51 15.61 -0.68
C SER A 364 10.92 15.05 -0.55
N TYR A 365 11.85 15.87 -0.05
CA TYR A 365 13.23 15.46 0.22
C TYR A 365 13.35 14.45 1.35
N LEU A 366 12.37 14.41 2.27
CA LEU A 366 12.27 13.36 3.27
C LEU A 366 12.01 11.99 2.61
N LEU A 367 11.12 11.94 1.60
CA LEU A 367 10.84 10.71 0.86
C LEU A 367 12.05 10.30 0.00
N LEU A 368 12.66 11.23 -0.72
CA LEU A 368 13.86 10.94 -1.52
C LEU A 368 15.03 10.45 -0.66
N SER A 369 15.29 11.10 0.47
CA SER A 369 16.36 10.68 1.39
C SER A 369 16.05 9.33 2.04
N SER A 370 14.77 9.00 2.27
CA SER A 370 14.39 7.67 2.76
C SER A 370 14.67 6.56 1.73
N LEU A 371 14.56 6.86 0.43
CA LEU A 371 14.92 5.92 -0.64
C LEU A 371 16.43 5.70 -0.69
N ASP A 372 17.19 6.78 -0.59
CA ASP A 372 18.65 6.75 -0.57
C ASP A 372 19.16 5.95 0.65
N ALA A 373 18.63 6.24 1.84
CA ALA A 373 18.95 5.52 3.06
C ALA A 373 18.58 4.03 2.99
N ALA A 374 17.40 3.70 2.47
CA ALA A 374 16.97 2.30 2.35
C ALA A 374 17.86 1.50 1.39
N ARG A 375 18.27 2.11 0.27
CA ARG A 375 19.24 1.52 -0.66
C ARG A 375 20.60 1.30 0.02
N ALA A 376 21.13 2.30 0.72
CA ALA A 376 22.41 2.16 1.44
C ALA A 376 22.35 1.03 2.47
N GLN A 377 21.27 0.95 3.24
CA GLN A 377 21.06 -0.11 4.23
C GLN A 377 21.15 -1.52 3.61
N ILE A 378 20.58 -1.72 2.42
CA ILE A 378 20.72 -2.99 1.70
C ILE A 378 22.15 -3.18 1.22
N SER A 379 22.78 -2.15 0.65
CA SER A 379 24.16 -2.22 0.15
C SER A 379 25.16 -2.64 1.24
N ASP A 380 25.02 -2.12 2.46
CA ASP A 380 25.93 -2.39 3.58
C ASP A 380 25.91 -3.86 4.01
N ASN A 381 24.80 -4.57 3.81
CA ASN A 381 24.58 -5.93 4.31
C ASN A 381 23.88 -6.82 3.27
N GLN A 382 24.25 -6.67 2.00
CA GLN A 382 23.48 -7.18 0.86
C GLN A 382 23.09 -8.66 0.97
N HIS A 383 23.95 -9.50 1.52
CA HIS A 383 23.73 -10.95 1.59
C HIS A 383 23.24 -11.45 2.96
N THR A 384 23.20 -10.60 3.98
CA THR A 384 22.94 -11.01 5.36
C THR A 384 21.72 -10.33 5.98
N ILE A 385 21.30 -9.18 5.43
CA ILE A 385 20.23 -8.35 6.01
C ILE A 385 18.91 -9.10 6.16
N PHE A 386 18.59 -10.02 5.25
CA PHE A 386 17.36 -10.82 5.29
C PHE A 386 17.47 -12.13 6.08
N ASN A 387 18.66 -12.54 6.55
CA ASN A 387 18.87 -13.83 7.21
C ASN A 387 17.90 -14.05 8.38
N GLN A 388 17.75 -13.03 9.23
CA GLN A 388 16.89 -13.11 10.40
C GLN A 388 15.41 -13.14 10.02
N ALA A 389 14.98 -12.32 9.05
CA ALA A 389 13.60 -12.31 8.57
C ALA A 389 13.21 -13.66 7.96
N VAL A 390 14.07 -14.25 7.11
CA VAL A 390 13.87 -15.58 6.53
C VAL A 390 13.80 -16.64 7.62
N LYS A 391 14.73 -16.63 8.58
CA LYS A 391 14.73 -17.57 9.71
C LYS A 391 13.43 -17.50 10.51
N LEU A 392 12.96 -16.30 10.83
CA LEU A 392 11.70 -16.10 11.55
C LEU A 392 10.49 -16.55 10.73
N ALA A 393 10.47 -16.30 9.42
CA ALA A 393 9.41 -16.76 8.53
C ALA A 393 9.35 -18.30 8.48
N CYS A 394 10.50 -18.98 8.36
CA CYS A 394 10.58 -20.44 8.42
C CYS A 394 10.13 -20.99 9.78
N GLU A 395 10.54 -20.36 10.88
CA GLU A 395 10.09 -20.73 12.23
C GLU A 395 8.57 -20.59 12.36
N ALA A 396 8.01 -19.46 11.93
CA ALA A 396 6.57 -19.18 11.97
C ALA A 396 5.80 -20.23 11.16
N ARG A 397 6.16 -20.49 9.90
CA ARG A 397 5.49 -21.49 9.05
C ARG A 397 5.47 -22.86 9.71
N ARG A 398 6.62 -23.33 10.19
CA ARG A 398 6.74 -24.65 10.86
C ARG A 398 5.88 -24.75 12.12
N LEU A 399 5.73 -23.66 12.87
CA LEU A 399 4.89 -23.63 14.08
C LEU A 399 3.40 -23.58 13.73
N ILE A 400 3.02 -22.77 12.75
CA ILE A 400 1.62 -22.60 12.32
C ILE A 400 1.07 -23.86 11.65
N GLN A 401 1.87 -24.54 10.82
CA GLN A 401 1.48 -25.80 10.16
C GLN A 401 1.09 -26.93 11.14
N LYS A 402 1.47 -26.82 12.42
CA LYS A 402 1.12 -27.80 13.45
C LYS A 402 -0.22 -27.52 14.14
N ILE A 403 -0.86 -26.40 13.83
CA ILE A 403 -2.10 -25.97 14.46
C ILE A 403 -3.28 -26.65 13.73
N PRO A 404 -4.13 -27.44 14.41
CA PRO A 404 -5.26 -28.11 13.78
C PRO A 404 -6.25 -27.14 13.13
N GLY A 405 -6.76 -27.48 11.93
CA GLY A 405 -7.72 -26.65 11.20
C GLY A 405 -7.14 -25.37 10.60
N ILE A 406 -5.81 -25.23 10.60
CA ILE A 406 -5.11 -24.12 9.98
C ILE A 406 -4.20 -24.64 8.88
N SER A 407 -4.37 -24.11 7.68
CA SER A 407 -3.49 -24.37 6.53
C SER A 407 -2.50 -23.23 6.34
N VAL A 408 -1.31 -23.50 5.79
CA VAL A 408 -0.34 -22.47 5.39
C VAL A 408 -0.11 -22.58 3.88
N LEU A 409 -0.23 -21.46 3.17
CA LEU A 409 -0.09 -21.44 1.71
C LEU A 409 1.35 -21.82 1.34
N ASP A 410 1.46 -22.77 0.42
CA ASP A 410 2.72 -23.26 -0.11
C ASP A 410 2.73 -23.25 -1.64
N LEU A 411 3.89 -23.56 -2.22
CA LEU A 411 4.07 -23.61 -3.65
C LEU A 411 3.35 -24.78 -4.32
N GLN A 412 2.98 -25.85 -3.60
CA GLN A 412 2.35 -27.03 -4.19
C GLN A 412 0.97 -26.70 -4.75
N VAL A 413 0.23 -25.83 -4.07
CA VAL A 413 -1.05 -25.27 -4.53
C VAL A 413 -0.90 -24.57 -5.89
N PHE A 414 0.23 -23.89 -6.10
CA PHE A 414 0.55 -23.11 -7.29
C PHE A 414 1.76 -23.70 -8.04
N SER A 415 1.79 -25.02 -8.20
CA SER A 415 2.93 -25.78 -8.75
C SER A 415 3.34 -25.42 -10.19
N SER A 416 2.47 -24.73 -10.93
CA SER A 416 2.77 -24.18 -12.26
C SER A 416 3.60 -22.89 -12.22
N PHE A 417 3.86 -22.33 -11.05
CA PHE A 417 4.62 -21.11 -10.83
C PHE A 417 5.99 -21.41 -10.20
N PRO A 418 7.02 -20.59 -10.50
CA PRO A 418 8.40 -20.91 -10.11
C PRO A 418 8.69 -20.75 -8.61
N ALA A 419 8.01 -19.83 -7.93
CA ALA A 419 8.33 -19.50 -6.54
C ALA A 419 7.16 -18.83 -5.80
N ILE A 420 7.23 -18.87 -4.47
CA ILE A 420 6.41 -18.09 -3.55
C ILE A 420 7.34 -17.36 -2.56
N ASP A 421 7.09 -16.08 -2.31
CA ASP A 421 7.87 -15.28 -1.35
C ASP A 421 7.77 -15.88 0.06
N PRO A 422 8.88 -16.37 0.65
CA PRO A 422 8.83 -16.98 1.98
C PRO A 422 8.42 -15.97 3.06
N LEU A 423 8.61 -14.66 2.84
CA LEU A 423 8.23 -13.60 3.78
C LEU A 423 6.74 -13.22 3.73
N ARG A 424 5.95 -13.86 2.84
CA ARG A 424 4.48 -13.74 2.77
C ARG A 424 3.82 -14.98 3.36
N ILE A 425 3.37 -14.89 4.61
CA ILE A 425 2.72 -16.01 5.31
C ILE A 425 1.21 -15.87 5.17
N THR A 426 0.63 -16.61 4.24
CA THR A 426 -0.83 -16.73 4.10
C THR A 426 -1.34 -17.97 4.81
N VAL A 427 -2.35 -17.78 5.65
CA VAL A 427 -2.93 -18.76 6.56
C VAL A 427 -4.39 -18.98 6.19
N GLY A 428 -4.76 -20.22 5.93
CA GLY A 428 -6.12 -20.65 5.62
C GLY A 428 -6.90 -21.00 6.87
N VAL A 429 -8.11 -20.44 7.01
CA VAL A 429 -8.97 -20.61 8.18
C VAL A 429 -10.34 -21.23 7.86
N TRP A 430 -10.59 -21.63 6.60
CA TRP A 430 -11.87 -22.21 6.19
C TRP A 430 -12.22 -23.52 6.92
N GLU A 431 -11.20 -24.26 7.39
CA GLU A 431 -11.34 -25.43 8.27
C GLU A 431 -11.71 -25.08 9.72
N LEU A 432 -11.52 -23.84 10.16
CA LEU A 432 -12.11 -23.38 11.43
C LEU A 432 -13.59 -23.02 11.26
N GLY A 433 -14.04 -22.87 10.01
CA GLY A 433 -15.40 -22.49 9.68
C GLY A 433 -15.77 -21.06 10.05
N ILE A 434 -14.76 -20.20 10.04
CA ILE A 434 -14.84 -18.74 10.08
C ILE A 434 -14.19 -18.19 8.81
N SER A 435 -14.54 -16.95 8.48
CA SER A 435 -13.86 -16.20 7.42
C SER A 435 -12.52 -15.63 7.89
N GLY A 436 -11.67 -15.24 6.94
CA GLY A 436 -10.43 -14.53 7.26
C GLY A 436 -10.70 -13.19 7.96
N PHE A 437 -11.79 -12.50 7.61
CA PHE A 437 -12.21 -11.26 8.29
C PHE A 437 -12.56 -11.47 9.76
N GLU A 438 -13.32 -12.53 10.08
CA GLU A 438 -13.65 -12.88 11.48
C GLU A 438 -12.41 -13.26 12.27
N ALA A 439 -11.53 -14.06 11.66
CA ALA A 439 -10.27 -14.45 12.28
C ALA A 439 -9.37 -13.23 12.54
N ASP A 440 -9.28 -12.28 11.59
CA ASP A 440 -8.50 -11.05 11.74
C ASP A 440 -9.03 -10.16 12.87
N ASP A 441 -10.35 -10.00 12.97
CA ASP A 441 -10.99 -9.22 14.04
C ASP A 441 -10.70 -9.78 15.44
N THR A 442 -10.72 -11.11 15.59
CA THR A 442 -10.34 -11.77 16.84
C THR A 442 -8.85 -11.59 17.15
N LEU A 443 -7.98 -11.75 16.15
CA LEU A 443 -6.53 -11.59 16.31
C LEU A 443 -6.14 -10.15 16.71
N ASP A 444 -6.77 -9.13 16.11
CA ASP A 444 -6.55 -7.73 16.48
C ASP A 444 -7.05 -7.45 17.90
N LYS A 445 -8.31 -7.78 18.20
CA LYS A 445 -8.94 -7.41 19.48
C LYS A 445 -8.37 -8.13 20.69
N GLU A 446 -8.06 -9.41 20.57
CA GLU A 446 -7.66 -10.24 21.72
C GLU A 446 -6.15 -10.34 21.87
N TYR A 447 -5.41 -10.25 20.76
CA TYR A 447 -3.96 -10.44 20.76
C TYR A 447 -3.18 -9.22 20.26
N GLY A 448 -3.84 -8.18 19.73
CA GLY A 448 -3.15 -7.03 19.14
C GLY A 448 -2.30 -7.42 17.93
N ILE A 449 -2.76 -8.39 17.15
CA ILE A 449 -2.12 -8.83 15.91
C ILE A 449 -2.89 -8.19 14.75
N VAL A 450 -2.21 -7.31 14.01
CA VAL A 450 -2.78 -6.68 12.82
C VAL A 450 -2.25 -7.43 11.60
N SER A 451 -3.16 -8.01 10.80
CA SER A 451 -2.78 -8.63 9.53
C SER A 451 -2.58 -7.59 8.43
N GLU A 452 -1.90 -8.01 7.37
CA GLU A 452 -1.73 -7.18 6.17
C GLU A 452 -2.97 -7.27 5.27
N LEU A 453 -3.51 -8.48 5.10
CA LEU A 453 -4.65 -8.74 4.23
C LEU A 453 -5.55 -9.84 4.81
N ALA A 454 -6.79 -9.50 5.08
CA ALA A 454 -7.85 -10.46 5.38
C ALA A 454 -8.70 -10.72 4.12
N GLY A 455 -8.99 -11.99 3.85
CA GLY A 455 -9.85 -12.43 2.76
C GLY A 455 -11.02 -13.29 3.24
N MET A 456 -11.76 -13.86 2.29
CA MET A 456 -12.93 -14.70 2.63
C MET A 456 -12.53 -16.00 3.32
N GLN A 457 -11.39 -16.57 2.93
CA GLN A 457 -10.94 -17.89 3.37
C GLN A 457 -9.58 -17.86 4.08
N SER A 458 -8.80 -16.79 3.91
CA SER A 458 -7.42 -16.71 4.37
C SER A 458 -7.05 -15.34 4.94
N ILE A 459 -5.95 -15.31 5.70
CA ILE A 459 -5.31 -14.09 6.22
C ILE A 459 -3.84 -14.13 5.83
N THR A 460 -3.29 -13.00 5.39
CA THR A 460 -1.88 -12.86 5.02
C THR A 460 -1.15 -11.93 5.97
N PHE A 461 0.02 -12.38 6.39
CA PHE A 461 0.97 -11.66 7.23
C PHE A 461 2.28 -11.43 6.46
N VAL A 462 2.92 -10.31 6.75
CA VAL A 462 4.18 -9.90 6.14
C VAL A 462 5.28 -9.93 7.18
N ILE A 463 6.34 -10.68 6.89
CA ILE A 463 7.56 -10.66 7.68
C ILE A 463 8.52 -9.63 7.07
N THR A 464 8.95 -8.66 7.87
CA THR A 464 9.85 -7.57 7.47
C THR A 464 11.16 -7.62 8.26
N LEU A 465 12.13 -6.77 7.87
CA LEU A 465 13.37 -6.57 8.63
C LEU A 465 13.14 -6.12 10.08
N GLY A 466 12.01 -5.45 10.36
CA GLY A 466 11.63 -5.04 11.71
C GLY A 466 10.87 -6.11 12.52
N THR A 467 10.63 -7.30 11.95
CA THR A 467 9.91 -8.37 12.66
C THR A 467 10.81 -9.05 13.68
N CYS A 468 10.36 -9.15 14.93
CA CYS A 468 11.09 -9.82 16.01
C CYS A 468 10.43 -11.14 16.42
N ARG A 469 11.10 -11.89 17.32
CA ARG A 469 10.65 -13.21 17.78
C ARG A 469 9.34 -13.12 18.56
N GLU A 470 9.15 -12.05 19.32
CA GLU A 470 7.95 -11.78 20.12
C GLU A 470 6.71 -11.64 19.22
N HIS A 471 6.84 -11.00 18.05
CA HIS A 471 5.76 -10.92 17.06
C HIS A 471 5.35 -12.31 16.57
N ILE A 472 6.33 -13.18 16.24
CA ILE A 472 6.07 -14.55 15.79
C ILE A 472 5.38 -15.37 16.89
N GLN A 473 5.86 -15.27 18.13
CA GLN A 473 5.27 -15.98 19.27
C GLN A 473 3.81 -15.56 19.48
N ARG A 474 3.54 -14.26 19.43
CA ARG A 474 2.18 -13.71 19.55
C ARG A 474 1.28 -14.20 18.42
N LEU A 475 1.76 -14.17 17.18
CA LEU A 475 1.03 -14.68 16.01
C LEU A 475 0.65 -16.16 16.18
N VAL A 476 1.63 -17.01 16.54
CA VAL A 476 1.40 -18.44 16.76
C VAL A 476 0.41 -18.68 17.90
N LEU A 477 0.49 -17.90 18.98
CA LEU A 477 -0.44 -18.02 20.11
C LEU A 477 -1.87 -17.64 19.71
N GLY A 478 -2.05 -16.52 18.99
CA GLY A 478 -3.37 -16.09 18.53
C GLY A 478 -4.02 -17.11 17.58
N LEU A 479 -3.24 -17.65 16.63
CA LEU A 479 -3.73 -18.69 15.72
C LEU A 479 -4.09 -20.00 16.45
N LYS A 480 -3.33 -20.38 17.49
CA LYS A 480 -3.69 -21.53 18.34
C LYS A 480 -5.00 -21.31 19.07
N HIS A 481 -5.23 -20.12 19.60
CA HIS A 481 -6.48 -19.79 20.27
C HIS A 481 -7.68 -19.88 19.33
N LEU A 482 -7.55 -19.36 18.10
CA LEU A 482 -8.59 -19.55 17.06
C LEU A 482 -8.89 -21.03 16.82
N SER A 483 -7.85 -21.86 16.69
CA SER A 483 -8.03 -23.31 16.53
C SER A 483 -8.76 -23.94 17.73
N GLU A 484 -8.37 -23.61 18.96
CA GLU A 484 -8.98 -24.13 20.18
C GLU A 484 -10.47 -23.77 20.30
N ILE A 485 -10.83 -22.54 19.92
CA ILE A 485 -12.23 -22.08 19.95
C ILE A 485 -13.07 -22.75 18.88
N TYR A 486 -12.59 -22.80 17.64
CA TYR A 486 -13.46 -23.07 16.49
C TYR A 486 -13.35 -24.49 15.94
N TYR A 487 -12.19 -25.12 16.03
CA TYR A 487 -11.95 -26.44 15.45
C TYR A 487 -12.82 -27.56 16.07
N PRO A 488 -13.02 -27.64 17.41
CA PRO A 488 -13.82 -28.72 18.03
C PRO A 488 -15.29 -28.73 17.60
N TYR A 489 -15.85 -27.59 17.22
CA TYR A 489 -17.28 -27.42 16.91
C TYR A 489 -17.62 -27.60 15.42
N GLN A 490 -16.66 -28.08 14.61
CA GLN A 490 -16.91 -28.34 13.18
C GLN A 490 -17.97 -29.42 12.94
N GLY A 491 -18.06 -30.43 13.81
CA GLY A 491 -18.98 -31.56 13.65
C GLY A 491 -20.45 -31.14 13.61
N SER A 492 -20.82 -30.08 14.33
CA SER A 492 -22.18 -29.54 14.42
C SER A 492 -22.49 -28.45 13.38
N ARG A 493 -21.49 -27.84 12.73
CA ARG A 493 -21.67 -26.83 11.66
C ARG A 493 -21.67 -27.43 10.23
N LYS A 494 -21.35 -28.71 10.07
CA LYS A 494 -21.40 -29.38 8.75
C LYS A 494 -22.82 -29.52 8.19
N GLU A 495 -23.85 -29.61 9.05
CA GLU A 495 -25.24 -29.74 8.62
C GLU A 495 -25.82 -28.46 8.00
N GLU A 496 -25.33 -27.27 8.37
CA GLU A 496 -25.73 -26.00 7.73
C GLU A 496 -25.03 -25.75 6.38
N ARG A 497 -23.93 -26.46 6.06
CA ARG A 497 -23.21 -26.32 4.79
C ARG A 497 -23.78 -27.18 3.66
N LEU A 498 -24.76 -28.04 3.95
CA LEU A 498 -25.39 -28.94 2.97
C LEU A 498 -26.48 -28.26 2.13
N ASP A 499 -26.87 -27.02 2.45
CA ASP A 499 -27.66 -26.24 1.51
C ASP A 499 -26.71 -25.63 0.48
N GLY A 500 -26.97 -25.92 -0.81
CA GLY A 500 -26.11 -25.66 -1.96
C GLY A 500 -25.89 -24.18 -2.30
N SER A 501 -25.60 -23.35 -1.30
CA SER A 501 -25.00 -22.03 -1.47
C SER A 501 -23.63 -22.22 -2.12
N GLN A 502 -23.63 -22.17 -3.45
CA GLN A 502 -22.42 -22.05 -4.25
C GLN A 502 -21.54 -20.99 -3.59
N GLN A 503 -20.31 -21.34 -3.20
CA GLN A 503 -19.31 -20.36 -2.82
C GLN A 503 -19.18 -19.39 -4.01
N LEU A 504 -19.84 -18.25 -3.91
CA LEU A 504 -19.85 -17.21 -4.93
C LEU A 504 -18.44 -16.66 -4.99
N THR A 505 -17.77 -17.01 -6.08
CA THR A 505 -16.40 -16.60 -6.35
C THR A 505 -16.45 -15.43 -7.31
N CYS A 506 -15.45 -14.54 -7.22
CA CYS A 506 -15.28 -13.51 -8.23
C CYS A 506 -14.79 -14.17 -9.53
N SER A 507 -15.71 -14.76 -10.29
CA SER A 507 -15.39 -15.36 -11.59
C SER A 507 -15.26 -14.26 -12.63
N PHE A 508 -14.03 -14.00 -13.06
CA PHE A 508 -13.73 -13.06 -14.16
C PHE A 508 -14.00 -13.64 -15.56
N LYS A 509 -14.63 -14.82 -15.66
CA LYS A 509 -14.82 -15.52 -16.95
C LYS A 509 -15.81 -14.81 -17.88
N ASP A 510 -16.75 -14.04 -17.33
CA ASP A 510 -17.86 -13.44 -18.08
C ASP A 510 -17.68 -11.94 -18.37
N ILE A 511 -16.45 -11.43 -18.28
CA ILE A 511 -16.16 -10.01 -18.47
C ILE A 511 -16.41 -9.61 -19.93
N LYS A 512 -17.22 -8.57 -20.10
CA LYS A 512 -17.49 -7.94 -21.40
C LYS A 512 -17.16 -6.47 -21.32
N ILE A 513 -16.18 -6.04 -22.13
CA ILE A 513 -15.77 -4.64 -22.24
C ILE A 513 -16.65 -3.97 -23.30
N ARG A 514 -17.28 -2.84 -22.96
CA ARG A 514 -18.04 -1.99 -23.89
C ARG A 514 -17.34 -0.67 -24.20
N LEU A 515 -16.68 -0.09 -23.20
CA LEU A 515 -15.88 1.11 -23.33
C LEU A 515 -14.49 0.81 -22.79
N SER A 516 -13.45 1.41 -23.37
CA SER A 516 -12.13 1.43 -22.73
C SER A 516 -12.21 2.15 -21.37
N PRO A 517 -11.27 1.89 -20.45
CA PRO A 517 -11.21 2.60 -19.17
C PRO A 517 -11.24 4.13 -19.34
N ARG A 518 -10.52 4.66 -20.34
CA ARG A 518 -10.52 6.09 -20.67
C ARG A 518 -11.88 6.60 -21.11
N GLU A 519 -12.54 5.91 -22.04
CA GLU A 519 -13.86 6.31 -22.53
C GLU A 519 -14.89 6.30 -21.40
N ALA A 520 -14.90 5.26 -20.56
CA ALA A 520 -15.78 5.18 -19.40
C ALA A 520 -15.50 6.29 -18.36
N PHE A 521 -14.23 6.60 -18.13
CA PHE A 521 -13.84 7.69 -17.24
C PHE A 521 -14.41 9.04 -17.69
N PHE A 522 -14.36 9.36 -18.99
CA PHE A 522 -14.89 10.62 -19.55
C PHE A 522 -16.35 10.56 -19.99
N ALA A 523 -17.00 9.39 -19.94
CA ALA A 523 -18.41 9.26 -20.27
C ALA A 523 -19.29 10.02 -19.27
N ARG A 524 -20.47 10.45 -19.77
CA ARG A 524 -21.57 10.89 -18.90
C ARG A 524 -22.04 9.72 -18.05
N LYS A 525 -22.41 10.02 -16.81
CA LYS A 525 -22.75 9.01 -15.81
C LYS A 525 -24.06 9.35 -15.11
N ARG A 526 -24.77 8.30 -14.70
CA ARG A 526 -25.96 8.39 -13.86
C ARG A 526 -25.94 7.31 -12.80
N THR A 527 -26.59 7.57 -11.68
CA THR A 527 -26.76 6.59 -10.61
C THR A 527 -28.02 5.78 -10.83
N VAL A 528 -27.94 4.46 -10.66
CA VAL A 528 -29.08 3.53 -10.68
C VAL A 528 -29.10 2.68 -9.42
N SER A 529 -30.26 2.11 -9.10
CA SER A 529 -30.34 1.13 -8.02
C SER A 529 -29.51 -0.12 -8.36
N PHE A 530 -29.02 -0.80 -7.33
CA PHE A 530 -28.25 -2.05 -7.44
C PHE A 530 -28.84 -3.03 -8.47
N THR A 531 -30.13 -3.34 -8.35
CA THR A 531 -30.83 -4.27 -9.26
C THR A 531 -30.94 -3.79 -10.70
N LYS A 532 -30.99 -2.48 -10.92
CA LYS A 532 -31.08 -1.88 -12.27
C LYS A 532 -29.71 -1.69 -12.92
N SER A 533 -28.62 -1.92 -12.18
CA SER A 533 -27.25 -1.80 -12.70
C SER A 533 -26.81 -3.02 -13.49
N ILE A 534 -27.44 -4.18 -13.29
CA ILE A 534 -27.10 -5.43 -13.99
C ILE A 534 -27.30 -5.25 -15.50
N GLY A 535 -26.25 -5.55 -16.28
CA GLY A 535 -26.25 -5.41 -17.73
C GLY A 535 -25.89 -4.01 -18.24
N GLU A 536 -25.78 -3.02 -17.36
CA GLU A 536 -25.36 -1.65 -17.70
C GLU A 536 -23.82 -1.53 -17.74
N ILE A 537 -23.31 -0.46 -18.35
CA ILE A 537 -21.88 -0.18 -18.42
C ILE A 537 -21.43 0.43 -17.09
N CYS A 538 -20.50 -0.22 -16.41
CA CYS A 538 -19.95 0.23 -15.14
C CYS A 538 -19.30 1.62 -15.28
N GLY A 539 -19.62 2.53 -14.37
CA GLY A 539 -19.04 3.87 -14.31
C GLY A 539 -18.02 4.06 -13.18
N GLU A 540 -17.77 3.02 -12.38
CA GLU A 540 -17.00 3.09 -11.13
C GLU A 540 -15.93 2.02 -11.07
N LEU A 541 -14.83 2.33 -10.38
CA LEU A 541 -13.77 1.36 -10.09
C LEU A 541 -13.98 0.82 -8.69
N ILE A 542 -14.58 -0.36 -8.55
CA ILE A 542 -15.01 -0.89 -7.25
C ILE A 542 -14.13 -2.07 -6.86
N CYS A 543 -13.52 -1.96 -5.67
CA CYS A 543 -12.54 -2.90 -5.16
C CYS A 543 -12.86 -3.29 -3.71
N PRO A 544 -12.79 -4.57 -3.34
CA PRO A 544 -12.49 -4.98 -1.97
C PRO A 544 -11.15 -4.40 -1.53
N TYR A 545 -11.07 -3.93 -0.29
CA TYR A 545 -9.85 -3.35 0.27
C TYR A 545 -9.53 -3.88 1.68
N PRO A 546 -8.27 -4.23 1.96
CA PRO A 546 -7.16 -4.45 1.00
C PRO A 546 -7.43 -5.67 0.07
N PRO A 547 -6.73 -5.85 -1.09
CA PRO A 547 -5.59 -5.08 -1.59
C PRO A 547 -5.94 -4.02 -2.66
N GLY A 548 -7.22 -3.77 -2.96
CA GLY A 548 -7.60 -2.81 -4.01
C GLY A 548 -7.52 -3.38 -5.43
N ILE A 549 -7.73 -4.70 -5.58
CA ILE A 549 -7.94 -5.34 -6.89
C ILE A 549 -9.39 -5.07 -7.34
N PRO A 550 -9.60 -4.49 -8.53
CA PRO A 550 -10.95 -4.15 -8.99
C PRO A 550 -11.79 -5.39 -9.32
N VAL A 551 -12.94 -5.53 -8.65
CA VAL A 551 -13.99 -6.45 -9.07
C VAL A 551 -14.73 -5.86 -10.26
N MET A 552 -15.07 -4.58 -10.19
CA MET A 552 -15.68 -3.84 -11.32
C MET A 552 -14.73 -2.77 -11.82
N ILE A 553 -14.55 -2.71 -13.15
CA ILE A 553 -13.77 -1.68 -13.83
C ILE A 553 -14.69 -0.83 -14.71
N PRO A 554 -14.54 0.51 -14.72
CA PRO A 554 -15.30 1.37 -15.62
C PRO A 554 -15.19 0.93 -17.08
N GLY A 555 -16.33 0.82 -17.76
CA GLY A 555 -16.43 0.42 -19.15
C GLY A 555 -16.75 -1.06 -19.37
N GLU A 556 -16.70 -1.88 -18.33
CA GLU A 556 -17.18 -3.26 -18.36
C GLU A 556 -18.69 -3.34 -18.12
N ILE A 557 -19.33 -4.40 -18.60
CA ILE A 557 -20.72 -4.72 -18.25
C ILE A 557 -20.79 -5.23 -16.81
N ILE A 558 -21.67 -4.63 -16.00
CA ILE A 558 -21.95 -5.09 -14.65
C ILE A 558 -22.68 -6.44 -14.71
N THR A 559 -22.16 -7.42 -13.99
CA THR A 559 -22.75 -8.77 -13.88
C THR A 559 -23.32 -8.99 -12.49
N GLU A 560 -24.33 -9.87 -12.40
CA GLU A 560 -24.93 -10.28 -11.11
C GLU A 560 -23.87 -10.90 -10.20
N ASN A 561 -23.04 -11.82 -10.71
CA ASN A 561 -21.96 -12.45 -9.96
C ASN A 561 -20.98 -11.45 -9.32
N ALA A 562 -20.60 -10.39 -10.04
CA ALA A 562 -19.68 -9.38 -9.52
C ALA A 562 -20.31 -8.60 -8.35
N LEU A 563 -21.59 -8.25 -8.48
CA LEU A 563 -22.34 -7.54 -7.46
C LEU A 563 -22.59 -8.42 -6.21
N ASP A 564 -22.99 -9.67 -6.40
CA ASP A 564 -23.22 -10.62 -5.32
C ASP A 564 -21.93 -10.89 -4.55
N TYR A 565 -20.80 -11.03 -5.24
CA TYR A 565 -19.50 -11.17 -4.59
C TYR A 565 -19.18 -9.96 -3.70
N LEU A 566 -19.38 -8.73 -4.20
CA LEU A 566 -19.14 -7.50 -3.43
C LEU A 566 -20.06 -7.39 -2.20
N LEU A 567 -21.33 -7.78 -2.34
CA LEU A 567 -22.25 -7.85 -1.20
C LEU A 567 -21.78 -8.87 -0.17
N GLN A 568 -21.31 -10.04 -0.59
CA GLN A 568 -20.80 -11.06 0.31
C GLN A 568 -19.56 -10.61 1.07
N VAL A 569 -18.59 -10.03 0.38
CA VAL A 569 -17.37 -9.47 1.01
C VAL A 569 -17.77 -8.48 2.10
N ARG A 570 -18.66 -7.53 1.78
CA ARG A 570 -19.16 -6.55 2.74
C ARG A 570 -19.89 -7.20 3.91
N ASN A 571 -20.79 -8.14 3.65
CA ASN A 571 -21.57 -8.80 4.69
C ASN A 571 -20.69 -9.63 5.65
N LYS A 572 -19.52 -10.09 5.20
CA LYS A 572 -18.51 -10.76 6.03
C LYS A 572 -17.51 -9.80 6.69
N GLY A 573 -17.71 -8.49 6.59
CA GLY A 573 -16.87 -7.48 7.25
C GLY A 573 -15.78 -6.85 6.39
N GLY A 574 -15.66 -7.25 5.12
CA GLY A 574 -14.73 -6.62 4.19
C GLY A 574 -15.12 -5.19 3.83
N VAL A 575 -14.13 -4.34 3.59
CA VAL A 575 -14.34 -2.94 3.18
C VAL A 575 -14.42 -2.86 1.66
N ILE A 576 -15.42 -2.16 1.15
CA ILE A 576 -15.55 -1.86 -0.28
C ILE A 576 -15.11 -0.42 -0.51
N SER A 577 -14.15 -0.24 -1.42
CA SER A 577 -13.59 1.04 -1.82
C SER A 577 -13.95 1.38 -3.27
N GLY A 578 -14.01 2.67 -3.58
CA GLY A 578 -14.25 3.20 -4.92
C GLY A 578 -15.72 3.22 -5.39
N ALA A 579 -16.65 2.66 -4.61
CA ALA A 579 -18.08 2.82 -4.84
C ALA A 579 -18.56 4.19 -4.29
N ALA A 580 -19.32 4.95 -5.09
CA ALA A 580 -19.94 6.21 -4.66
C ALA A 580 -20.97 6.00 -3.55
N ASP A 581 -21.61 4.82 -3.52
CA ASP A 581 -22.45 4.35 -2.44
C ASP A 581 -21.77 3.17 -1.72
N PRO A 582 -21.15 3.40 -0.54
CA PRO A 582 -20.48 2.34 0.21
C PRO A 582 -21.41 1.20 0.67
N LEU A 583 -22.73 1.46 0.72
CA LEU A 583 -23.73 0.44 1.03
C LEU A 583 -24.15 -0.35 -0.21
N LEU A 584 -23.58 -0.08 -1.38
CA LEU A 584 -23.92 -0.74 -2.64
C LEU A 584 -25.44 -0.79 -2.90
N ALA A 585 -26.22 0.18 -2.39
CA ALA A 585 -27.66 0.24 -2.68
C ALA A 585 -27.90 0.85 -4.08
N SER A 586 -26.92 1.62 -4.56
CA SER A 586 -26.87 2.20 -5.89
C SER A 586 -25.47 2.09 -6.49
N ILE A 587 -25.40 2.12 -7.82
CA ILE A 587 -24.17 2.03 -8.61
C ILE A 587 -24.21 3.13 -9.68
N VAL A 588 -23.07 3.77 -9.93
CA VAL A 588 -22.90 4.73 -11.03
C VAL A 588 -22.55 3.96 -12.30
N ILE A 589 -23.30 4.26 -13.36
CA ILE A 589 -23.16 3.65 -14.68
C ILE A 589 -22.88 4.71 -15.74
N CYS A 590 -22.22 4.32 -16.82
CA CYS A 590 -22.07 5.17 -18.00
C CYS A 590 -23.39 5.20 -18.79
N ASP A 591 -23.76 6.37 -19.32
CA ASP A 591 -24.88 6.47 -20.24
C ASP A 591 -24.55 5.68 -21.52
N GLY A 592 -25.34 4.64 -21.80
CA GLY A 592 -25.22 3.87 -23.04
C GLY A 592 -25.49 4.76 -24.25
N LYS A 593 -24.57 4.76 -25.22
CA LYS A 593 -24.86 5.22 -26.58
C LYS A 593 -25.45 4.09 -27.40
#